data_AF-A0ABD2V0S2-F1
#
_entry.id   AF-A0ABD2V0S2-F1
#
_cell.length_a   1.000
_cell.length_b   1.000
_cell.length_c   1.000
_cell.angle_alpha   90.00
_cell.angle_beta   90.00
_cell.angle_gamma   90.00
#
_symmetry.space_group_name_H-M   'P 1'
#
loop_
_entity.id
_entity.type
_entity.pdbx_description
1 polymer ?
#
loop_
_entity_poly.entity_id
_entity_poly.type
_entity_poly.pdbx_seq_one_letter_code
_entity_poly.pdbx_strand_id
1 'polypeptide(L)'
;MASERIQRECPLKKQAIIWYDQCLVRYSDRPNFASTFNVSSYYWIVYNSDQSFSWTTQVKGISDAMFDNLTPKVTNNLKYAESFDEITPLSFSQKLYGMLQCIPDLSAEDCRACLKGAAI
;
A
#
# COMPACT_ATOMS: atom_id res chain seq x y z
N MET A 1 -21.65 -2.84 0.15
CA MET A 1 -20.36 -3.45 0.55
C MET A 1 -19.43 -3.57 -0.67
N ALA A 2 -18.12 -3.81 -0.48
CA ALA A 2 -17.16 -3.93 -1.59
C ALA A 2 -17.52 -5.07 -2.57
N SER A 3 -18.04 -6.19 -2.05
CA SER A 3 -18.52 -7.35 -2.82
C SER A 3 -19.68 -7.03 -3.76
N GLU A 4 -20.63 -6.20 -3.35
CA GLU A 4 -21.75 -5.77 -4.19
C GLU A 4 -21.29 -4.75 -5.24
N ARG A 5 -20.40 -3.84 -4.84
CA ARG A 5 -19.94 -2.77 -5.73
C ARG A 5 -19.10 -3.31 -6.87
N ILE A 6 -18.18 -4.23 -6.61
CA ILE A 6 -17.35 -4.83 -7.66
C ILE A 6 -18.20 -5.56 -8.71
N GLN A 7 -19.31 -6.21 -8.31
CA GLN A 7 -20.22 -6.86 -9.26
C GLN A 7 -20.99 -5.86 -10.13
N ARG A 8 -21.37 -4.70 -9.56
CA ARG A 8 -22.08 -3.63 -10.29
C ARG A 8 -21.17 -2.88 -11.27
N GLU A 9 -19.95 -2.55 -10.86
CA GLU A 9 -18.99 -1.78 -11.67
C GLU A 9 -18.30 -2.65 -12.74
N CYS A 10 -18.17 -3.96 -12.47
CA CYS A 10 -17.53 -4.93 -13.38
C CYS A 10 -18.47 -6.08 -13.78
N PRO A 11 -19.64 -5.80 -14.39
CA PRO A 11 -20.61 -6.83 -14.72
C PRO A 11 -20.06 -7.82 -15.74
N LEU A 12 -20.31 -9.12 -15.53
CA LEU A 12 -19.90 -10.23 -16.41
C LEU A 12 -18.39 -10.35 -16.65
N LYS A 13 -17.56 -9.63 -15.88
CA LYS A 13 -16.10 -9.76 -15.97
C LYS A 13 -15.65 -10.99 -15.19
N LYS A 14 -14.69 -11.72 -15.75
CA LYS A 14 -14.04 -12.86 -15.08
C LYS A 14 -12.88 -12.47 -14.19
N GLN A 15 -12.42 -11.22 -14.30
CA GLN A 15 -11.38 -10.63 -13.46
C GLN A 15 -11.79 -9.22 -13.06
N ALA A 16 -11.70 -8.89 -11.77
CA ALA A 16 -11.86 -7.53 -11.28
C ALA A 16 -11.15 -7.36 -9.93
N ILE A 17 -10.90 -6.10 -9.59
CA ILE A 17 -10.30 -5.67 -8.33
C ILE A 17 -10.96 -4.36 -7.90
N ILE A 18 -11.28 -4.22 -6.62
CA ILE A 18 -11.75 -2.97 -6.01
C ILE A 18 -11.00 -2.74 -4.70
N TRP A 19 -10.56 -1.50 -4.50
CA TRP A 19 -9.82 -1.07 -3.31
C TRP A 19 -10.63 -0.04 -2.55
N TYR A 20 -10.62 -0.18 -1.23
CA TYR A 20 -11.02 0.80 -0.24
C TYR A 20 -9.95 0.89 0.82
N ASP A 21 -9.94 1.96 1.60
CA ASP A 21 -8.97 2.17 2.69
C ASP A 21 -8.93 0.98 3.66
N GLN A 22 -10.11 0.43 3.98
CA GLN A 22 -10.25 -0.70 4.89
C GLN A 22 -10.14 -2.09 4.24
N CYS A 23 -10.29 -2.23 2.92
CA CYS A 23 -10.33 -3.56 2.31
C CYS A 23 -10.06 -3.61 0.81
N LEU A 24 -9.60 -4.78 0.38
CA LEU A 24 -9.40 -5.17 -1.01
C LEU A 24 -10.31 -6.35 -1.33
N VAL A 25 -11.09 -6.26 -2.41
CA VAL A 25 -11.81 -7.41 -2.97
C VAL A 25 -11.35 -7.62 -4.41
N ARG A 26 -10.99 -8.86 -4.73
CA ARG A 26 -10.53 -9.22 -6.07
C ARG A 26 -10.92 -10.65 -6.42
N TYR A 27 -11.18 -10.90 -7.70
CA TYR A 27 -11.43 -12.24 -8.23
C TYR A 27 -10.81 -12.39 -9.63
N SER A 28 -10.48 -13.62 -10.00
CA SER A 28 -10.04 -13.99 -11.35
C SER A 28 -10.27 -15.47 -11.60
N ASP A 29 -10.48 -15.85 -12.86
CA ASP A 29 -10.44 -17.24 -13.35
C ASP A 29 -9.04 -17.70 -13.78
N ARG A 30 -8.01 -16.86 -13.61
CA ARG A 30 -6.62 -17.20 -13.94
C ARG A 30 -6.00 -18.15 -12.91
N PRO A 31 -5.16 -19.11 -13.34
CA PRO A 31 -4.40 -19.95 -12.43
C PRO A 31 -3.45 -19.09 -11.58
N ASN A 32 -3.18 -19.53 -10.35
CA ASN A 32 -2.28 -18.86 -9.40
C ASN A 32 -2.67 -17.39 -9.06
N PHE A 33 -3.92 -16.99 -9.30
CA PHE A 33 -4.38 -15.63 -9.02
C PHE A 33 -4.20 -15.21 -7.55
N ALA A 34 -4.44 -16.13 -6.60
CA ALA A 34 -4.26 -15.86 -5.18
C ALA A 34 -2.81 -15.45 -4.89
N SER A 35 -1.83 -16.22 -5.37
CA SER A 35 -0.40 -16.00 -5.11
C SER A 35 0.30 -15.08 -6.11
N THR A 36 -0.43 -14.42 -7.01
CA THR A 36 0.14 -13.46 -7.96
C THR A 36 -0.52 -12.10 -7.83
N PHE A 37 0.31 -11.06 -7.82
CA PHE A 37 -0.14 -9.68 -7.74
C PHE A 37 0.55 -8.84 -8.83
N ASN A 38 0.11 -9.06 -10.06
CA ASN A 38 0.66 -8.36 -11.23
C ASN A 38 -0.22 -7.16 -11.59
N VAL A 39 -0.28 -6.18 -10.69
CA VAL A 39 -0.78 -4.85 -11.02
C VAL A 39 0.42 -3.98 -11.34
N SER A 40 0.40 -3.35 -12.53
CA SER A 40 1.25 -2.20 -12.80
C SER A 40 1.14 -1.24 -11.63
N SER A 41 2.28 -0.79 -11.10
CA SER A 41 2.33 0.12 -9.96
C SER A 41 1.34 1.26 -10.16
N TYR A 42 0.29 1.27 -9.34
CA TYR A 42 -0.79 2.25 -9.44
C TYR A 42 -0.64 3.21 -8.27
N TYR A 43 -0.12 4.40 -8.56
CA TYR A 43 0.11 5.43 -7.56
C TYR A 43 -1.09 6.38 -7.53
N TRP A 44 -1.73 6.50 -6.37
CA TRP A 44 -2.69 7.57 -6.08
C TRP A 44 -2.11 8.50 -5.04
N ILE A 45 -2.02 9.78 -5.40
CA ILE A 45 -1.66 10.82 -4.44
C ILE A 45 -2.94 11.58 -4.10
N VAL A 46 -3.35 11.50 -2.84
CA VAL A 46 -4.48 12.25 -2.31
C VAL A 46 -3.91 13.40 -1.48
N TYR A 47 -4.12 14.63 -1.92
CA TYR A 47 -3.77 15.82 -1.17
C TYR A 47 -4.94 16.23 -0.29
N ASN A 48 -4.68 16.51 0.99
CA ASN A 48 -5.63 17.29 1.79
C ASN A 48 -5.52 18.75 1.34
N SER A 49 -6.61 19.30 0.81
CA SER A 49 -6.67 20.64 0.19
C SER A 49 -6.29 21.79 1.12
N ASP A 50 -6.25 21.53 2.43
CA ASP A 50 -6.21 22.58 3.45
C ASP A 50 -4.79 22.82 4.00
N GLN A 51 -3.77 22.06 3.58
CA GLN A 51 -2.38 22.28 4.01
C GLN A 51 -1.38 22.15 2.86
N SER A 52 -0.50 23.14 2.72
CA SER A 52 0.65 23.08 1.83
C SER A 52 1.68 22.09 2.40
N PHE A 53 1.71 20.86 1.87
CA PHE A 53 2.74 19.88 2.19
C PHE A 53 3.83 19.88 1.11
N SER A 54 5.10 19.92 1.52
CA SER A 54 6.24 19.84 0.60
C SER A 54 6.96 18.51 0.80
N TRP A 55 7.15 17.76 -0.30
CA TRP A 55 7.96 16.54 -0.29
C TRP A 55 9.45 16.89 -0.26
N THR A 56 9.97 17.17 0.95
CA THR A 56 11.37 17.54 1.16
C THR A 56 12.30 16.32 1.19
N THR A 57 13.60 16.54 1.07
CA THR A 57 14.63 15.49 1.26
C THR A 57 14.51 14.81 2.63
N GLN A 58 14.09 15.55 3.65
CA GLN A 58 13.84 14.98 4.97
C GLN A 58 12.65 14.02 4.98
N VAL A 59 11.51 14.42 4.41
CA VAL A 59 10.32 13.55 4.30
C VAL A 59 10.67 12.28 3.53
N LYS A 60 11.43 12.42 2.44
CA LYS A 60 11.94 11.27 1.69
C LYS A 60 12.80 10.35 2.56
N GLY A 61 13.75 10.91 3.31
CA GLY A 61 14.61 10.12 4.21
C GLY A 61 13.85 9.37 5.30
N ILE A 62 12.81 10.00 5.88
CA ILE A 62 11.92 9.35 6.85
C ILE A 62 11.12 8.23 6.15
N SER A 63 10.57 8.49 4.96
CA SER A 63 9.83 7.49 4.19
C SER A 63 10.71 6.27 3.85
N ASP A 64 11.93 6.49 3.36
CA ASP A 64 12.89 5.42 3.04
C ASP A 64 13.18 4.57 4.30
N ALA A 65 13.44 5.22 5.45
CA ALA A 65 13.68 4.53 6.71
C ALA A 65 12.47 3.73 7.22
N MET A 66 11.24 4.25 7.03
CA MET A 66 10.01 3.50 7.32
C MET A 66 9.89 2.26 6.44
N PHE A 67 10.15 2.39 5.13
CA PHE A 67 10.11 1.25 4.21
C PHE A 67 11.09 0.15 4.64
N ASP A 68 12.32 0.52 5.01
CA ASP A 68 13.34 -0.43 5.49
C ASP A 68 12.93 -1.12 6.80
N ASN A 69 12.31 -0.37 7.73
CA ASN A 69 11.87 -0.90 9.03
C ASN A 69 10.61 -1.79 8.91
N LEU A 70 9.65 -1.42 8.05
CA LEU A 70 8.37 -2.11 7.91
C LEU A 70 8.47 -3.34 7.01
N THR A 71 9.30 -3.33 5.98
CA THR A 71 9.45 -4.45 5.03
C THR A 71 9.66 -5.81 5.72
N PRO A 72 10.62 -5.99 6.64
CA PRO A 72 10.81 -7.29 7.30
C PRO A 72 9.60 -7.72 8.14
N LYS A 73 8.86 -6.77 8.74
CA LYS A 73 7.64 -7.06 9.53
C LYS A 73 6.51 -7.59 8.66
N VAL A 74 6.32 -6.97 7.49
CA VAL A 74 5.30 -7.37 6.52
C VAL A 74 5.65 -8.71 5.87
N THR A 75 6.92 -8.92 5.50
CA THR A 75 7.34 -10.15 4.79
C THR A 75 7.35 -11.39 5.68
N ASN A 76 7.64 -11.23 6.98
CA ASN A 76 7.90 -12.37 7.86
C ASN A 76 6.68 -12.90 8.62
N ASN A 77 5.59 -12.13 8.77
CA ASN A 77 4.40 -12.67 9.44
C ASN A 77 3.12 -11.87 9.23
N LEU A 78 3.17 -10.54 9.39
CA LEU A 78 1.96 -9.77 9.61
C LEU A 78 1.18 -9.47 8.32
N LYS A 79 1.83 -9.54 7.15
CA LYS A 79 1.31 -9.07 5.84
C LYS A 79 0.83 -7.61 5.85
N TYR A 80 1.09 -6.91 6.94
CA TYR A 80 0.68 -5.56 7.24
C TYR A 80 1.57 -5.00 8.34
N ALA A 81 2.04 -3.77 8.22
CA ALA A 81 2.71 -3.08 9.30
C ALA A 81 2.60 -1.57 9.10
N GLU A 82 2.59 -0.83 10.20
CA GLU A 82 2.50 0.63 10.21
C GLU A 82 3.54 1.23 11.15
N SER A 83 3.92 2.47 10.88
CA SER A 83 4.75 3.29 11.75
C SER A 83 4.47 4.76 11.54
N PHE A 84 4.95 5.59 12.45
CA PHE A 84 5.00 7.02 12.28
C PHE A 84 6.32 7.56 12.82
N ASP A 85 6.76 8.70 12.28
CA ASP A 85 7.94 9.43 12.75
C ASP A 85 7.66 10.93 12.71
N GLU A 86 8.35 11.68 13.58
CA GLU A 86 8.22 13.14 13.64
C GLU A 86 9.07 13.83 12.56
N ILE A 87 8.50 14.88 11.97
CA ILE A 87 9.18 15.76 11.02
C ILE A 87 9.73 16.96 11.81
N THR A 88 10.99 16.89 12.23
CA THR A 88 11.68 17.93 13.01
C THR A 88 12.44 18.91 12.09
N PRO A 89 12.64 20.20 12.41
CA PRO A 89 12.29 20.91 13.63
C PRO A 89 11.03 21.77 13.44
N LEU A 90 10.08 21.36 12.59
CA LEU A 90 8.91 22.17 12.25
C LEU A 90 8.21 22.63 13.54
N SER A 91 7.76 23.91 13.56
CA SER A 91 7.25 24.62 14.74
C SER A 91 6.04 23.96 15.41
N PHE A 92 5.45 22.97 14.75
CA PHE A 92 4.46 22.04 15.27
C PHE A 92 4.96 20.62 14.93
N SER A 93 4.95 19.69 15.90
CA SER A 93 5.32 18.28 15.67
C SER A 93 4.38 17.66 14.63
N GLN A 94 4.77 17.74 13.35
CA GLN A 94 4.11 17.06 12.25
C GLN A 94 4.61 15.62 12.23
N LYS A 95 3.69 14.66 12.05
CA LYS A 95 4.03 13.25 11.96
C LYS A 95 3.82 12.77 10.53
N LEU A 96 4.81 12.05 10.01
CA LEU A 96 4.62 11.23 8.83
C LEU A 96 4.09 9.87 9.30
N TYR A 97 3.01 9.39 8.69
CA TYR A 97 2.48 8.05 8.92
C TYR A 97 2.75 7.21 7.67
N GLY A 98 3.19 5.97 7.87
CA GLY A 98 3.50 5.02 6.81
C GLY A 98 2.88 3.65 7.11
N MET A 99 2.40 3.00 6.05
CA MET A 99 1.75 1.69 6.13
C MET A 99 2.15 0.85 4.93
N LEU A 100 2.61 -0.37 5.18
CA LEU A 100 2.92 -1.36 4.15
C LEU A 100 1.97 -2.56 4.30
N GLN A 101 1.45 -3.06 3.19
CA GLN A 101 0.56 -4.22 3.16
C GLN A 101 0.89 -5.12 1.96
N CYS A 102 0.93 -6.43 2.20
CA CYS A 102 0.96 -7.45 1.17
C CYS A 102 -0.33 -8.27 1.24
N ILE A 103 -0.79 -8.79 0.09
CA ILE A 103 -1.90 -9.74 0.12
C ILE A 103 -1.47 -11.03 0.85
N PRO A 104 -2.40 -11.73 1.53
CA PRO A 104 -2.06 -12.87 2.39
C PRO A 104 -1.31 -13.99 1.68
N ASP A 105 -1.68 -14.27 0.43
CA ASP A 105 -1.22 -15.43 -0.34
C ASP A 105 0.14 -15.24 -1.05
N LEU A 106 0.78 -14.05 -0.94
CA LEU A 106 2.13 -13.86 -1.48
C LEU A 106 3.19 -14.53 -0.62
N SER A 107 4.19 -15.12 -1.26
CA SER A 107 5.41 -15.55 -0.55
C SER A 107 6.14 -14.35 0.09
N ALA A 108 7.02 -14.61 1.05
CA ALA A 108 7.83 -13.54 1.65
C ALA A 108 8.74 -12.85 0.61
N GLU A 109 9.22 -13.61 -0.37
CA GLU A 109 10.06 -13.10 -1.46
C GLU A 109 9.25 -12.21 -2.41
N ASP A 110 8.09 -12.68 -2.88
CA ASP A 110 7.24 -11.93 -3.78
C ASP A 110 6.69 -10.66 -3.12
N CYS A 111 6.32 -10.75 -1.83
CA CYS A 111 5.93 -9.58 -1.05
C CYS A 111 7.06 -8.55 -0.99
N ARG A 112 8.30 -8.97 -0.73
CA ARG A 112 9.45 -8.06 -0.71
C ARG A 112 9.70 -7.42 -2.08
N ALA A 113 9.60 -8.19 -3.16
CA ALA A 113 9.74 -7.69 -4.52
C ALA A 113 8.64 -6.66 -4.86
N CYS A 114 7.40 -6.93 -4.44
CA CYS A 114 6.27 -6.02 -4.61
C CYS A 114 6.48 -4.70 -3.86
N LEU A 115 6.90 -4.75 -2.58
CA LEU A 115 7.16 -3.56 -1.77
C LEU A 115 8.29 -2.70 -2.36
N LYS A 116 9.35 -3.31 -2.90
CA LYS A 116 10.43 -2.58 -3.59
C LYS A 116 9.94 -1.80 -4.81
N GLY A 117 8.95 -2.33 -5.53
CA GLY A 117 8.35 -1.64 -6.68
C GLY A 117 7.39 -0.51 -6.31
N ALA A 118 7.02 -0.41 -5.03
CA ALA A 118 6.10 0.60 -4.48
C ALA A 118 6.80 1.73 -3.71
N ALA A 119 8.09 1.56 -3.38
CA ALA A 119 8.89 2.61 -2.74
C ALA A 119 9.05 3.81 -3.68
N ILE A 120 8.94 5.02 -3.12
CA ILE A 120 8.92 6.32 -3.84
C ILE A 120 10.27 7.02 -3.75
#